data_AF-A4BPH5-F1
#
_entry.id   AF-A4BPH5-F1
#
_cell.length_a   1.000
_cell.length_b   1.000
_cell.length_c   1.000
_cell.angle_alpha   90.00
_cell.angle_beta   90.00
_cell.angle_gamma   90.00
#
_symmetry.space_group_name_H-M   'P 1'
#
loop_
_entity.id
_entity.type
_entity.pdbx_description
1 polymer ?
#
loop_
_entity_poly.entity_id
_entity_poly.type
_entity_poly.pdbx_seq_one_letter_code
_entity_poly.pdbx_strand_id
1 'polypeptide(L)'
;MLAITKILRKLWQHILDCSAIPLFIPGKTMHRQIPAMARLYCAASGKPHNPPRAIHHGRGLHRYNYADMPVFDMVFGTFRNPQGYEMEIGFYHGASARVIDMLTFRDVATPDGAESAPLKEVA
;
A
#
# COMPACT_ATOMS: atom_id res chain seq x y z
N MET A 1 -36.20 5.54 -14.18
CA MET A 1 -36.28 4.19 -13.57
C MET A 1 -35.09 3.27 -13.91
N LEU A 2 -34.58 3.24 -15.15
CA LEU A 2 -33.48 2.33 -15.58
C LEU A 2 -32.07 2.64 -15.01
N ALA A 3 -31.77 3.89 -14.63
CA ALA A 3 -30.46 4.27 -14.11
C ALA A 3 -30.25 3.82 -12.64
N ILE A 4 -31.31 3.94 -11.84
CA ILE A 4 -31.30 3.53 -10.42
C ILE A 4 -31.14 2.02 -10.31
N THR A 5 -31.81 1.24 -11.16
CA THR A 5 -31.67 -0.23 -11.16
C THR A 5 -30.27 -0.68 -11.59
N LYS A 6 -29.59 0.04 -12.50
CA LYS A 6 -28.19 -0.25 -12.85
C LYS A 6 -27.22 0.04 -11.71
N ILE A 7 -27.38 1.17 -11.01
CA ILE A 7 -26.55 1.54 -9.86
C ILE A 7 -26.76 0.54 -8.71
N LEU A 8 -28.01 0.22 -8.39
CA LEU A 8 -28.35 -0.75 -7.34
C LEU A 8 -27.85 -2.15 -7.67
N ARG A 9 -27.92 -2.57 -8.94
CA ARG A 9 -27.39 -3.88 -9.36
C ARG A 9 -25.86 -3.92 -9.32
N LYS A 10 -25.18 -2.79 -9.60
CA LYS A 10 -23.72 -2.69 -9.49
C LYS A 10 -23.24 -2.68 -8.03
N LEU A 11 -23.98 -1.98 -7.16
CA LEU A 11 -23.77 -2.02 -5.71
C LEU A 11 -24.04 -3.42 -5.15
N TRP A 12 -25.10 -4.09 -5.61
CA TRP A 12 -25.43 -5.45 -5.20
C TRP A 12 -24.38 -6.47 -5.64
N GLN A 13 -23.86 -6.34 -6.87
CA GLN A 13 -22.76 -7.20 -7.33
C GLN A 13 -21.49 -6.99 -6.50
N HIS A 14 -21.14 -5.74 -6.18
CA HIS A 14 -20.01 -5.46 -5.29
C HIS A 14 -20.20 -6.03 -3.87
N ILE A 15 -21.43 -6.03 -3.33
CA ILE A 15 -21.74 -6.65 -2.03
C ILE A 15 -21.57 -8.18 -2.10
N LEU A 16 -22.05 -8.81 -3.18
CA LEU A 16 -21.90 -10.25 -3.37
C LEU A 16 -20.44 -10.66 -3.55
N ASP A 17 -19.66 -9.89 -4.31
CA ASP A 17 -18.23 -10.13 -4.50
C ASP A 17 -17.45 -9.94 -3.17
N CYS A 18 -17.89 -9.04 -2.30
CA CYS A 18 -17.35 -8.88 -0.93
C CYS A 18 -17.75 -10.03 0.01
N SER A 19 -18.92 -10.65 -0.20
CA SER A 19 -19.41 -11.77 0.61
C SER A 19 -18.81 -13.14 0.24
N ALA A 20 -18.16 -13.24 -0.92
CA ALA A 20 -17.39 -14.41 -1.33
C ALA A 20 -16.03 -14.51 -0.62
N ILE A 21 -15.68 -13.50 0.18
CA ILE A 21 -14.47 -13.52 1.00
C ILE A 21 -14.88 -13.95 2.40
N PRO A 22 -14.37 -15.08 2.93
CA PRO A 22 -14.72 -15.53 4.27
C PRO A 22 -14.11 -14.55 5.28
N LEU A 23 -14.87 -13.50 5.61
CA LEU A 23 -14.47 -12.43 6.51
C LEU A 23 -14.34 -12.90 7.96
N PHE A 24 -14.71 -14.15 8.25
CA PHE A 24 -14.68 -14.69 9.60
C PHE A 24 -14.41 -16.19 9.58
N ILE A 25 -13.15 -16.56 9.82
CA ILE A 25 -12.82 -17.93 10.22
C ILE A 25 -12.98 -17.99 11.74
N PRO A 26 -13.97 -18.73 12.29
CA PRO A 26 -14.14 -18.86 13.72
C PRO A 26 -12.86 -19.39 14.37
N GLY A 27 -12.40 -18.73 15.43
CA GLY A 27 -11.16 -19.07 16.15
C GLY A 27 -9.89 -18.30 15.74
N LYS A 28 -9.96 -17.39 14.77
CA LYS A 28 -8.85 -16.48 14.43
C LYS A 28 -9.17 -15.05 14.86
N THR A 29 -8.29 -14.44 15.65
CA THR A 29 -8.39 -13.03 16.05
C THR A 29 -8.26 -12.10 14.85
N MET A 30 -9.03 -11.00 14.84
CA MET A 30 -9.18 -10.02 13.75
C MET A 30 -7.86 -9.58 13.09
N HIS A 31 -6.79 -9.42 13.88
CA HIS A 31 -5.44 -9.05 13.40
C HIS A 31 -4.81 -10.07 12.40
N ARG A 32 -5.28 -11.32 12.38
CA ARG A 32 -4.82 -12.39 11.46
C ARG A 32 -5.71 -12.52 10.22
N GLN A 33 -6.87 -11.86 10.18
CA GLN A 33 -7.81 -11.93 9.05
C GLN A 33 -7.54 -10.83 8.00
N ILE A 34 -7.10 -9.65 8.45
CA ILE A 34 -6.77 -8.51 7.57
C ILE A 34 -5.67 -8.83 6.52
N PRO A 35 -4.58 -9.57 6.84
CA PRO A 35 -3.57 -9.92 5.85
C PRO A 35 -4.07 -10.88 4.76
N ALA A 36 -5.09 -11.70 5.06
CA ALA A 36 -5.64 -12.67 4.12
C ALA A 36 -6.48 -11.99 3.03
N MET A 37 -7.22 -10.93 3.37
CA MET A 37 -8.01 -10.13 2.42
C MET A 37 -7.11 -9.42 1.40
N ALA A 38 -6.03 -8.79 1.88
CA ALA A 38 -5.06 -8.12 1.02
C ALA A 38 -4.32 -9.10 0.10
N ARG A 39 -4.01 -10.32 0.60
CA ARG A 39 -3.42 -11.40 -0.20
C ARG A 39 -4.38 -11.98 -1.24
N LEU A 40 -5.67 -12.13 -0.91
CA LEU A 40 -6.70 -12.60 -1.85
C LEU A 40 -6.94 -11.59 -2.97
N TYR A 41 -6.90 -10.28 -2.67
CA TYR A 41 -6.97 -9.23 -3.68
C TYR A 41 -5.72 -9.23 -4.60
N CYS A 42 -4.54 -9.58 -4.06
CA CYS A 42 -3.29 -9.68 -4.83
C CYS A 42 -3.17 -10.95 -5.69
N ALA A 43 -3.70 -12.10 -5.23
CA ALA A 43 -3.51 -13.37 -5.92
C ALA A 43 -4.29 -13.47 -7.25
N ALA A 44 -5.37 -12.71 -7.39
CA ALA A 44 -6.23 -12.75 -8.58
C ALA A 44 -5.62 -12.04 -9.83
N SER A 45 -4.53 -11.27 -9.69
CA SER A 45 -3.98 -10.42 -10.76
C SER A 45 -2.73 -10.98 -11.47
N GLY A 46 -2.17 -12.11 -11.01
CA GLY A 46 -1.13 -12.86 -11.73
C GLY A 46 0.23 -12.15 -11.92
N LYS A 47 0.45 -10.96 -11.34
CA LYS A 47 1.74 -10.24 -11.38
C LYS A 47 2.28 -10.05 -9.95
N PRO A 48 3.61 -10.01 -9.75
CA PRO A 48 4.17 -9.57 -8.47
C PRO A 48 3.62 -8.19 -8.15
N HIS A 49 2.90 -8.08 -7.03
CA HIS A 49 2.38 -6.81 -6.52
C HIS A 49 2.96 -6.59 -5.14
N ASN A 50 3.58 -5.43 -4.94
CA ASN A 50 3.82 -4.95 -3.61
C ASN A 50 2.47 -4.57 -2.97
N PRO A 51 2.23 -4.92 -1.68
CA PRO A 51 0.98 -4.54 -1.02
C PRO A 51 0.86 -3.01 -0.97
N PRO A 52 -0.35 -2.42 -0.93
CA PRO A 52 -0.52 -0.96 -0.90
C PRO A 52 0.30 -0.28 0.22
N ARG A 53 0.42 -0.91 1.38
CA ARG A 53 1.28 -0.44 2.49
C ARG A 53 2.75 -0.28 2.08
N ALA A 54 3.26 -1.06 1.14
CA ALA A 54 4.65 -0.96 0.69
C ALA A 54 4.96 0.38 0.02
N ILE A 55 3.95 1.04 -0.55
CA ILE A 55 4.06 2.39 -1.14
C ILE A 55 4.56 3.38 -0.09
N HIS A 56 4.06 3.28 1.14
CA HIS A 56 4.52 4.12 2.25
C HIS A 56 6.01 3.94 2.57
N HIS A 57 6.60 2.77 2.28
CA HIS A 57 8.02 2.47 2.53
C HIS A 57 8.91 2.65 1.29
N GLY A 58 8.38 3.26 0.24
CA GLY A 58 9.07 3.39 -1.03
C GLY A 58 10.32 4.24 -1.01
N ARG A 59 11.38 3.76 -1.64
CA ARG A 59 12.62 4.52 -1.82
C ARG A 59 12.39 5.73 -2.73
N GLY A 60 12.61 6.92 -2.17
CA GLY A 60 12.35 8.20 -2.84
C GLY A 60 10.86 8.52 -2.98
N LEU A 61 9.97 7.80 -2.29
CA LEU A 61 8.53 8.06 -2.28
C LEU A 61 8.09 8.37 -0.86
N HIS A 62 7.81 9.65 -0.57
CA HIS A 62 7.48 10.11 0.78
C HIS A 62 6.01 10.50 0.93
N ARG A 63 5.14 9.91 0.11
CA ARG A 63 3.71 10.20 0.12
C ARG A 63 2.84 8.99 -0.18
N TYR A 64 1.59 9.12 0.25
CA TYR A 64 0.50 8.14 0.16
C TYR A 64 0.49 7.07 1.25
N ASN A 65 -0.70 6.51 1.45
CA ASN A 65 -0.98 5.35 2.31
C ASN A 65 -0.40 5.49 3.73
N TYR A 66 -0.63 6.65 4.34
CA TYR A 66 -0.06 7.03 5.64
C TYR A 66 -0.71 6.29 6.82
N ALA A 67 -1.99 5.94 6.71
CA ALA A 67 -2.74 5.38 7.81
C ALA A 67 -2.61 3.86 7.87
N ASP A 68 -2.61 3.33 9.09
CA ASP A 68 -2.66 1.88 9.30
C ASP A 68 -3.96 1.27 8.74
N MET A 69 -5.04 2.03 8.75
CA MET A 69 -6.32 1.70 8.12
C MET A 69 -6.51 2.52 6.84
N PRO A 70 -6.60 1.87 5.65
CA PRO A 70 -6.72 2.56 4.37
C PRO A 70 -7.91 3.50 4.21
N VAL A 71 -8.96 3.33 5.03
CA VAL A 71 -10.16 4.18 4.98
C VAL A 71 -9.83 5.66 5.17
N PHE A 72 -8.87 5.98 6.03
CA PHE A 72 -8.48 7.37 6.26
C PHE A 72 -7.78 7.93 5.02
N ASP A 73 -6.87 7.18 4.41
CA ASP A 73 -6.23 7.60 3.16
C ASP A 73 -7.21 7.75 2.00
N MET A 74 -8.28 6.96 1.95
CA MET A 74 -9.34 7.13 0.95
C MET A 74 -10.13 8.43 1.18
N VAL A 75 -10.47 8.72 2.44
CA VAL A 75 -11.19 9.96 2.81
C VAL A 75 -10.37 11.20 2.49
N PHE A 76 -9.06 11.17 2.75
CA PHE A 76 -8.16 12.29 2.49
C PHE A 76 -7.51 12.27 1.09
N GLY A 77 -7.86 11.29 0.24
CA GLY A 77 -7.37 11.20 -1.14
C GLY A 77 -5.90 10.80 -1.31
N THR A 78 -5.25 10.37 -0.22
CA THR A 78 -3.86 9.90 -0.20
C THR A 78 -3.73 8.40 -0.50
N PHE A 79 -4.83 7.68 -0.71
CA PHE A 79 -4.80 6.26 -1.04
C PHE A 79 -4.32 5.99 -2.47
N ARG A 80 -3.37 5.07 -2.64
CA ARG A 80 -2.90 4.54 -3.93
C ARG A 80 -2.83 3.02 -3.89
N ASN A 81 -3.36 2.40 -4.95
CA ASN A 81 -3.29 0.95 -5.19
C ASN A 81 -3.03 0.66 -6.69
N PRO A 82 -1.85 1.06 -7.20
CA PRO A 82 -1.45 0.80 -8.58
C PRO A 82 -1.30 -0.70 -8.82
N GLN A 83 -1.76 -1.17 -9.98
CA GLN A 83 -1.58 -2.56 -10.38
C GLN A 83 -0.18 -2.78 -10.98
N GLY A 84 0.52 -3.81 -10.50
CA GLY A 84 1.83 -4.24 -11.02
C GLY A 84 2.95 -3.25 -10.72
N TYR A 85 2.83 -2.45 -9.67
CA TYR A 85 3.86 -1.48 -9.30
C TYR A 85 4.98 -2.17 -8.53
N GLU A 86 6.15 -2.27 -9.17
CA GLU A 86 7.39 -2.67 -8.53
C GLU A 86 8.17 -1.43 -8.11
N MET A 87 8.64 -1.44 -6.87
CA MET A 87 9.40 -0.35 -6.30
C MET A 87 10.41 -0.89 -5.30
N GLU A 88 11.53 -0.20 -5.19
CA GLU A 88 12.50 -0.45 -4.16
C GLU A 88 12.00 0.11 -2.83
N ILE A 89 12.29 -0.60 -1.73
CA ILE A 89 11.83 -0.27 -0.39
C ILE A 89 13.06 0.02 0.49
N GLY A 90 12.94 1.04 1.34
CA GLY A 90 13.99 1.41 2.29
C GLY A 90 15.15 2.17 1.66
N PHE A 91 16.31 2.16 2.34
CA PHE A 91 17.49 2.89 1.91
C PHE A 91 18.32 2.16 0.85
N TYR A 92 19.27 2.87 0.22
CA TYR A 92 20.28 2.22 -0.62
C TYR A 92 21.19 1.30 0.20
N HIS A 93 21.83 0.36 -0.49
CA HIS A 93 22.72 -0.58 0.17
C HIS A 93 23.91 0.15 0.83
N GLY A 94 24.08 -0.05 2.14
CA GLY A 94 25.11 0.60 2.94
C GLY A 94 24.60 1.75 3.81
N ALA A 95 23.51 2.43 3.41
CA ALA A 95 22.92 3.52 4.18
C ALA A 95 22.49 3.09 5.59
N SER A 96 21.86 1.92 5.72
CA SER A 96 21.41 1.39 7.02
C SER A 96 22.56 1.13 8.00
N ALA A 97 23.80 0.99 7.53
CA ALA A 97 24.98 0.82 8.37
C ALA A 97 25.49 2.15 8.95
N ARG A 98 25.03 3.30 8.43
CA ARG A 98 25.42 4.65 8.85
C ARG A 98 24.71 5.09 10.12
N VAL A 99 24.76 4.26 11.17
CA VAL A 99 24.01 4.47 12.42
C VAL A 99 24.44 5.75 13.13
N ILE A 100 25.75 6.05 13.15
CA ILE A 100 26.26 7.27 13.80
C ILE A 100 25.76 8.54 13.09
N ASP A 101 25.70 8.53 11.75
CA ASP A 101 25.14 9.64 11.00
C ASP A 101 23.66 9.83 11.31
N MET A 102 22.87 8.74 11.35
CA MET A 102 21.47 8.80 11.77
C MET A 102 21.29 9.32 13.20
N LEU A 103 22.11 8.88 14.15
CA LEU A 103 22.09 9.34 15.55
C LEU A 103 22.52 10.80 15.71
N THR A 104 23.29 11.33 14.76
CA THR A 104 23.68 12.75 14.70
C THR A 104 22.79 13.56 13.76
N PHE A 105 21.63 13.02 13.39
CA PHE A 105 20.61 13.65 12.53
C PHE A 105 21.12 14.05 11.14
N ARG A 106 22.14 13.38 10.63
CA ARG A 106 22.56 13.51 9.24
C ARG A 106 21.65 12.67 8.36
N ASP A 107 21.20 13.25 7.25
CA ASP A 107 20.47 12.50 6.24
C ASP A 107 21.39 11.48 5.57
N VAL A 108 20.93 10.22 5.52
CA VAL A 108 21.64 9.09 4.91
C VAL A 108 20.87 8.55 3.71
N ALA A 109 19.83 9.25 3.25
CA ALA A 109 19.04 8.86 2.08
C ALA A 109 19.88 8.87 0.78
N THR A 110 20.94 9.67 0.74
CA THR A 110 21.90 9.73 -0.38
C THR A 110 23.31 9.30 0.04
N PRO A 111 24.11 8.76 -0.89
CA PRO A 111 25.55 8.59 -0.70
C PRO A 111 26.24 9.95 -0.49
N ASP A 112 27.36 9.96 0.23
CA ASP A 112 28.11 11.18 0.47
C ASP A 112 28.59 11.79 -0.86
N GLY A 113 28.32 13.08 -1.06
CA GLY A 113 28.65 13.80 -2.30
C GLY A 113 27.67 13.56 -3.46
N ALA A 114 26.60 12.78 -3.26
CA ALA A 114 25.54 12.63 -4.25
C ALA A 114 24.40 13.63 -4.00
N GLU A 115 23.89 14.23 -5.07
CA GLU A 115 22.69 15.05 -5.02
C GLU A 115 21.44 14.20 -4.78
N SER A 116 20.45 14.73 -4.06
CA SER A 116 19.17 14.06 -3.85
C SER A 116 18.41 13.92 -5.16
N ALA A 117 18.11 12.67 -5.54
CA ALA A 117 17.21 12.42 -6.65
C ALA A 117 15.81 13.02 -6.37
N PRO A 118 15.10 13.50 -7.41
CA PRO A 118 13.74 13.99 -7.24
C PRO A 118 12.82 12.90 -6.67
N LEU A 119 11.84 13.32 -5.87
CA LEU A 119 10.86 12.40 -5.31
C LEU A 119 10.08 11.70 -6.43
N LYS A 120 9.89 10.40 -6.26
CA LYS A 120 9.09 9.58 -7.14
C LYS A 120 7.60 9.85 -6.91
N GLU A 121 6.83 9.65 -7.95
CA GLU A 121 5.38 9.75 -7.96
C GLU A 121 4.79 8.37 -8.29
N VAL A 122 3.63 8.06 -7.72
CA VAL A 122 2.88 6.84 -8.07
C VAL A 122 1.74 7.25 -9.00
N ALA A 123 1.75 6.65 -10.19
CA ALA A 123 0.69 6.78 -11.20
C ALA A 123 -0.59 6.05 -10.78
#